data_AF-A0A933QI20-F1
#
_entry.id   AF-A0A933QI20-F1
#
_cell.length_a   1.000
_cell.length_b   1.000
_cell.length_c   1.000
_cell.angle_alpha   90.00
_cell.angle_beta   90.00
_cell.angle_gamma   90.00
#
_symmetry.space_group_name_H-M   'P 1'
#
loop_
_entity.id
_entity.type
_entity.pdbx_description
1 polymer ?
#
loop_
_entity_poly.entity_id
_entity_poly.type
_entity_poly.pdbx_seq_one_letter_code
_entity_poly.pdbx_strand_id
1 'polypeptide(L)'
;MKKQFAFPFGVTEIHAAGGKNLRARKIRKKRNPLPSDALEPKRSITFDTGRMHSAMQALLASFKNETHLFKFVSIAHAPQHNHRPKTVAKGSPEHLVFLFLGTLIIYRSVSDEGFRQAVVLHDRSSWLFTKEILSKTLDDVTEAMSAVGFIHPWEAARSWYGTAQTLFREYGGDPLKLLREIQSVDDFMALKNNGRGNRFPGYGPKLFSLLILFYQELGIPEAFSVKEVFPVDLHVQRIFLSLDLAAFNTRWVDAVTLAEYIRKEISSLCEREKIYVVELSHALWFLGNRLCGNCQRISDIALKCPLYGWCGGAFASEPYRLRGEWDKSYGRKQKGLSPNQKGFSFLPETFGLKEKES
;
A
#
# COMPACT_ATOMS: atom_id res chain seq x y z
N MET A 1 -32.06 -20.09 2.24
CA MET A 1 -31.99 -19.16 1.09
C MET A 1 -30.68 -18.36 1.16
N LYS A 2 -29.66 -18.74 0.38
CA LYS A 2 -28.38 -18.00 0.29
C LYS A 2 -28.49 -17.02 -0.87
N LYS A 3 -28.52 -15.71 -0.59
CA LYS A 3 -28.43 -14.67 -1.63
C LYS A 3 -26.96 -14.48 -2.00
N GLN A 4 -26.59 -14.92 -3.20
CA GLN A 4 -25.33 -14.53 -3.86
C GLN A 4 -25.44 -13.07 -4.28
N PHE A 5 -24.56 -12.22 -3.75
CA PHE A 5 -24.35 -10.87 -4.27
C PHE A 5 -23.28 -10.93 -5.37
N ALA A 6 -23.71 -10.71 -6.61
CA ALA A 6 -22.82 -10.53 -7.75
C ALA A 6 -22.26 -9.10 -7.72
N PHE A 7 -20.93 -8.97 -7.65
CA PHE A 7 -20.24 -7.70 -7.89
C PHE A 7 -19.95 -7.55 -9.39
N PRO A 8 -20.33 -6.46 -10.06
CA PRO A 8 -19.98 -6.23 -11.44
C PRO A 8 -18.57 -5.63 -11.50
N PHE A 9 -17.55 -6.48 -11.51
CA PHE A 9 -16.24 -6.09 -12.02
C PHE A 9 -16.16 -6.51 -13.48
N GLY A 10 -16.47 -5.57 -14.38
CA GLY A 10 -16.14 -5.71 -15.79
C GLY A 10 -14.63 -5.74 -15.92
N VAL A 11 -14.08 -6.93 -16.16
CA VAL A 11 -12.72 -7.11 -16.65
C VAL A 11 -12.76 -6.71 -18.12
N THR A 12 -12.20 -5.55 -18.46
CA THR A 12 -11.94 -5.24 -19.86
C THR A 12 -10.77 -6.11 -20.31
N GLU A 13 -11.07 -7.12 -21.12
CA GLU A 13 -10.08 -7.89 -21.87
C GLU A 13 -9.28 -6.93 -22.76
N ILE A 14 -7.97 -6.82 -22.51
CA ILE A 14 -7.05 -6.20 -23.45
C ILE A 14 -6.48 -7.35 -24.28
N HIS A 15 -6.99 -7.51 -25.50
CA HIS A 15 -6.39 -8.39 -26.49
C HIS A 15 -4.96 -7.93 -26.79
N ALA A 16 -3.99 -8.76 -26.40
CA ALA A 16 -2.59 -8.60 -26.80
C ALA A 16 -2.45 -9.03 -28.28
N ALA A 17 -2.58 -8.07 -29.19
CA ALA A 17 -2.12 -8.24 -30.56
C ALA A 17 -0.59 -8.13 -30.60
N GLY A 18 0.05 -9.13 -31.20
CA GLY A 18 1.50 -9.21 -31.35
C GLY A 18 2.09 -8.00 -32.07
N GLY A 19 3.14 -7.43 -31.48
CA GLY A 19 3.86 -6.28 -32.01
C GLY A 19 5.34 -6.37 -31.67
N LYS A 20 6.16 -6.38 -32.72
CA LYS A 20 7.60 -6.61 -32.75
C LYS A 20 8.39 -5.73 -31.77
N ASN A 21 9.47 -6.31 -31.25
CA ASN A 21 10.54 -5.68 -30.47
C ASN A 21 11.02 -4.34 -31.08
N LEU A 22 10.49 -3.23 -30.58
CA LEU A 22 11.08 -1.90 -30.72
C LEU A 22 11.67 -1.52 -29.36
N ARG A 23 13.00 -1.66 -29.23
CA ARG A 23 13.78 -1.11 -28.12
C ARG A 23 13.67 0.42 -28.15
N ALA A 24 12.65 0.96 -27.51
CA ALA A 24 12.57 2.38 -27.21
C ALA A 24 13.68 2.72 -26.20
N ARG A 25 14.81 3.23 -26.70
CA ARG A 25 15.80 3.95 -25.88
C ARG A 25 15.03 5.07 -25.15
N LYS A 26 14.83 4.93 -23.83
CA LYS A 26 14.41 6.05 -22.98
C LYS A 26 15.52 7.10 -23.03
N ILE A 27 15.40 8.05 -23.96
CA ILE A 27 16.14 9.31 -23.90
C ILE A 27 15.63 10.02 -22.65
N ARG A 28 16.38 9.93 -21.55
CA ARG A 28 16.25 10.88 -20.44
C ARG A 28 16.58 12.24 -21.05
N LYS A 29 15.56 13.03 -21.41
CA LYS A 29 15.74 14.46 -21.66
C LYS A 29 16.41 15.01 -20.40
N LYS A 30 17.66 15.46 -20.52
CA LYS A 30 18.32 16.27 -19.49
C LYS A 30 17.34 17.40 -19.17
N ARG A 31 16.81 17.42 -17.94
CA ARG A 31 16.06 18.58 -17.44
C ARG A 31 17.05 19.75 -17.52
N ASN A 32 16.67 20.82 -18.22
CA ASN A 32 17.38 22.08 -18.09
C ASN A 32 17.39 22.43 -16.59
N PRO A 33 18.55 22.81 -16.01
CA PRO A 33 18.57 23.31 -14.65
C PRO A 33 17.60 24.48 -14.56
N LEU A 34 16.67 24.40 -13.62
CA LEU A 34 15.84 25.55 -13.25
C LEU A 34 16.78 26.67 -12.79
N PRO A 35 16.45 27.95 -13.05
CA PRO A 35 17.25 29.08 -12.59
C PRO A 35 17.56 28.93 -11.11
N SER A 36 18.84 28.95 -10.77
CA SER A 36 19.30 28.94 -9.39
C SER A 36 18.93 30.27 -8.71
N ASP A 37 18.76 30.20 -7.40
CA ASP A 37 18.86 31.32 -6.45
C ASP A 37 17.59 32.01 -5.98
N ALA A 38 16.46 31.30 -5.98
CA ALA A 38 15.52 31.42 -4.87
C ALA A 38 15.76 30.23 -3.94
N LEU A 39 16.20 30.48 -2.69
CA LEU A 39 16.27 29.45 -1.64
C LEU A 39 14.91 28.75 -1.60
N GLU A 40 14.81 27.53 -2.15
CA GLU A 40 13.57 26.77 -2.05
C GLU A 40 13.22 26.68 -0.57
N PRO A 41 12.01 27.12 -0.16
CA PRO A 41 11.62 27.08 1.24
C PRO A 41 11.83 25.65 1.75
N LYS A 42 12.48 25.52 2.91
CA LYS A 42 12.77 24.23 3.52
C LYS A 42 11.47 23.42 3.55
N ARG A 43 11.48 22.27 2.88
CA ARG A 43 10.32 21.38 2.80
C ARG A 43 9.88 21.03 4.21
N SER A 44 8.67 21.43 4.58
CA SER A 44 8.07 21.10 5.86
C SER A 44 6.77 20.35 5.63
N ILE A 45 6.57 19.32 6.43
CA ILE A 45 5.30 18.60 6.57
C ILE A 45 4.78 18.95 7.96
N THR A 46 3.54 19.39 8.05
CA THR A 46 2.85 19.71 9.30
C THR A 46 1.62 18.84 9.45
N PHE A 47 1.24 18.60 10.70
CA PHE A 47 0.08 17.78 11.06
C PHE A 47 -0.90 18.58 11.90
N ASP A 48 -2.19 18.47 11.59
CA ASP A 48 -3.26 18.89 12.48
C ASP A 48 -3.56 17.72 13.44
N THR A 49 -2.83 17.69 14.56
CA THR A 49 -2.85 16.57 15.51
C THR A 49 -4.21 16.41 16.19
N GLY A 50 -4.91 17.50 16.49
CA GLY A 50 -6.24 17.48 17.10
C GLY A 50 -7.30 16.93 16.14
N ARG A 51 -7.26 17.37 14.88
CA ARG A 51 -8.16 16.82 13.84
C ARG A 51 -7.83 15.37 13.52
N MET A 52 -6.54 15.01 13.50
CA MET A 52 -6.10 13.64 13.28
C MET A 52 -6.61 12.72 14.39
N HIS A 53 -6.45 13.11 15.66
CA HIS A 53 -6.98 12.37 16.81
C HIS A 53 -8.48 12.12 16.69
N SER A 54 -9.24 13.20 16.48
CA SER A 54 -10.69 13.13 16.29
C SER A 54 -11.07 12.19 15.14
N ALA A 55 -10.29 12.18 14.05
CA ALA A 55 -10.62 11.44 12.83
C ALA A 55 -10.35 9.96 12.99
N MET A 56 -9.22 9.62 13.60
CA MET A 56 -8.87 8.24 13.89
C MET A 56 -9.84 7.64 14.92
N GLN A 57 -10.26 8.41 15.95
CA GLN A 57 -11.28 7.96 16.90
C GLN A 57 -12.65 7.74 16.25
N ALA A 58 -13.14 8.68 15.45
CA ALA A 58 -14.43 8.54 14.76
C ALA A 58 -14.43 7.35 13.78
N LEU A 59 -13.31 7.16 13.07
CA LEU A 59 -13.13 6.02 12.17
C LEU A 59 -13.10 4.69 12.93
N LEU A 60 -12.32 4.62 14.01
CA LEU A 60 -12.18 3.42 14.83
C LEU A 60 -13.49 3.06 15.54
N ALA A 61 -14.22 4.05 16.07
CA ALA A 61 -15.54 3.84 16.66
C ALA A 61 -16.51 3.28 15.61
N SER A 62 -16.48 3.81 14.38
CA SER A 62 -17.31 3.30 13.30
C SER A 62 -16.96 1.86 12.91
N PHE A 63 -15.67 1.52 12.95
CA PHE A 63 -15.17 0.18 12.69
C PHE A 63 -15.61 -0.82 13.75
N LYS A 64 -15.41 -0.49 15.03
CA LYS A 64 -15.79 -1.35 16.18
C LYS A 64 -17.29 -1.54 16.31
N ASN A 65 -18.07 -0.49 16.04
CA ASN A 65 -19.53 -0.55 16.13
C ASN A 65 -20.19 -1.00 14.83
N GLU A 66 -19.40 -1.44 13.83
CA GLU A 66 -19.88 -1.91 12.52
C GLU A 66 -20.89 -0.95 11.88
N THR A 67 -20.57 0.35 11.85
CA THR A 67 -21.44 1.37 11.23
C THR A 67 -20.89 1.81 9.87
N HIS A 68 -21.70 2.54 9.10
CA HIS A 68 -21.32 3.07 7.79
C HIS A 68 -20.80 1.95 6.85
N LEU A 69 -19.61 2.10 6.27
CA LEU A 69 -18.93 1.07 5.46
C LEU A 69 -18.78 -0.27 6.20
N PHE A 70 -18.51 -0.22 7.49
CA PHE A 70 -18.09 -1.37 8.28
C PHE A 70 -19.25 -2.32 8.61
N LYS A 71 -20.49 -1.94 8.27
CA LYS A 71 -21.63 -2.88 8.17
C LYS A 71 -21.42 -3.99 7.14
N PHE A 72 -20.54 -3.75 6.16
CA PHE A 72 -20.36 -4.61 5.00
C PHE A 72 -18.96 -5.23 4.95
N VAL A 73 -18.04 -4.77 5.81
CA VAL A 73 -16.66 -5.26 5.83
C VAL A 73 -16.13 -5.40 7.26
N SER A 74 -15.39 -6.48 7.53
CA SER A 74 -14.73 -6.76 8.80
C SER A 74 -13.28 -7.22 8.58
N ILE A 75 -12.51 -7.35 9.66
CA ILE A 75 -11.11 -7.85 9.62
C ILE A 75 -11.02 -9.16 8.83
N ALA A 76 -11.98 -10.07 8.99
CA ALA A 76 -11.98 -11.37 8.31
C ALA A 76 -11.95 -11.26 6.78
N HIS A 77 -12.32 -10.12 6.20
CA HIS A 77 -12.25 -9.89 4.76
C HIS A 77 -10.85 -9.42 4.28
N ALA A 78 -9.87 -9.30 5.17
CA ALA A 78 -8.51 -8.97 4.78
C ALA A 78 -7.82 -10.16 4.07
N PRO A 79 -7.08 -9.93 2.98
CA PRO A 79 -6.54 -11.00 2.12
C PRO A 79 -5.77 -12.12 2.85
N GLN A 80 -4.95 -11.77 3.84
CA GLN A 80 -4.11 -12.71 4.57
C GLN A 80 -4.92 -13.73 5.39
N HIS A 81 -6.19 -13.44 5.69
CA HIS A 81 -7.07 -14.38 6.39
C HIS A 81 -7.80 -15.33 5.44
N ASN A 82 -8.08 -14.87 4.21
CA ASN A 82 -8.79 -15.64 3.20
C ASN A 82 -7.90 -16.64 2.47
N HIS A 83 -6.61 -16.33 2.39
CA HIS A 83 -5.64 -17.05 1.56
C HIS A 83 -4.50 -17.59 2.40
N ARG A 84 -4.72 -18.74 3.02
CA ARG A 84 -3.70 -19.56 3.71
C ARG A 84 -3.71 -20.97 3.10
N PRO A 85 -2.55 -21.61 2.87
CA PRO A 85 -2.53 -23.00 2.43
C PRO A 85 -3.26 -23.88 3.45
N LYS A 86 -4.08 -24.82 2.95
CA LYS A 86 -4.97 -25.62 3.81
C LYS A 86 -4.23 -26.52 4.79
N THR A 87 -3.03 -26.95 4.41
CA THR A 87 -2.13 -27.80 5.21
C THR A 87 -1.36 -27.02 6.27
N VAL A 88 -1.34 -25.68 6.20
CA VAL A 88 -0.57 -24.82 7.09
C VAL A 88 -1.43 -24.37 8.27
N ALA A 89 -1.04 -24.79 9.46
CA ALA A 89 -1.70 -24.40 10.71
C ALA A 89 -1.51 -22.91 11.00
N LYS A 90 -2.57 -22.22 11.45
CA LYS A 90 -2.52 -20.79 11.79
C LYS A 90 -1.51 -20.56 12.92
N GLY A 91 -0.51 -19.71 12.66
CA GLY A 91 0.52 -19.34 13.64
C GLY A 91 1.68 -20.33 13.75
N SER A 92 1.70 -21.41 12.96
CA SER A 92 2.86 -22.30 12.92
C SER A 92 4.09 -21.60 12.33
N PRO A 93 5.32 -22.10 12.58
CA PRO A 93 6.53 -21.57 11.95
C PRO A 93 6.42 -21.46 10.42
N GLU A 94 5.83 -22.46 9.77
CA GLU A 94 5.58 -22.45 8.33
C GLU A 94 4.61 -21.33 7.91
N HIS A 95 3.57 -21.06 8.71
CA HIS A 95 2.67 -19.94 8.46
C HIS A 95 3.38 -18.59 8.55
N LEU A 96 4.32 -18.45 9.48
CA LEU A 96 5.10 -17.21 9.62
C LEU A 96 5.99 -16.99 8.39
N VAL A 97 6.68 -18.03 7.91
CA VAL A 97 7.46 -17.95 6.66
C VAL A 97 6.57 -17.65 5.46
N PHE A 98 5.39 -18.27 5.39
CA PHE A 98 4.39 -17.99 4.35
C PHE A 98 3.98 -16.50 4.35
N LEU A 99 3.66 -15.93 5.52
CA LEU A 99 3.33 -14.51 5.64
C LEU A 99 4.52 -13.61 5.31
N PHE A 100 5.74 -14.01 5.64
CA PHE A 100 6.97 -13.30 5.27
C PHE A 100 7.05 -13.19 3.74
N LEU A 101 7.05 -14.31 3.02
CA LEU A 101 7.03 -14.30 1.55
C LEU A 101 5.84 -13.50 1.02
N GLY A 102 4.62 -13.85 1.46
CA GLY A 102 3.36 -13.27 0.98
C GLY A 102 3.35 -11.75 1.09
N THR A 103 3.81 -11.20 2.22
CA THR A 103 3.86 -9.75 2.44
C THR A 103 4.87 -9.05 1.52
N LEU A 104 5.98 -9.71 1.20
CA LEU A 104 7.00 -9.17 0.31
C LEU A 104 6.49 -9.06 -1.14
N ILE A 105 5.78 -10.07 -1.62
CA ILE A 105 5.39 -10.20 -3.04
C ILE A 105 4.07 -9.51 -3.39
N ILE A 106 3.31 -9.02 -2.42
CA ILE A 106 2.12 -8.18 -2.66
C ILE A 106 2.46 -6.75 -3.10
N TYR A 107 3.75 -6.43 -3.28
CA TYR A 107 4.19 -5.15 -3.81
C TYR A 107 3.71 -4.98 -5.27
N ARG A 108 2.86 -3.97 -5.51
CA ARG A 108 2.26 -3.62 -6.82
C ARG A 108 1.21 -4.58 -7.38
N SER A 109 0.77 -5.57 -6.62
CA SER A 109 -0.38 -6.41 -6.98
C SER A 109 -1.62 -6.02 -6.18
N VAL A 110 -2.78 -6.48 -6.65
CA VAL A 110 -3.98 -6.51 -5.82
C VAL A 110 -3.71 -7.54 -4.72
N SER A 111 -3.74 -7.12 -3.45
CA SER A 111 -3.31 -7.96 -2.32
C SER A 111 -4.02 -9.32 -2.27
N ASP A 112 -5.31 -9.36 -2.62
CA ASP A 112 -6.09 -10.61 -2.70
C ASP A 112 -5.49 -11.60 -3.70
N GLU A 113 -5.20 -11.14 -4.92
CA GLU A 113 -4.58 -11.95 -5.96
C GLU A 113 -3.16 -12.39 -5.56
N GLY A 114 -2.37 -11.48 -4.97
CA GLY A 114 -1.01 -11.82 -4.53
C GLY A 114 -0.97 -12.93 -3.48
N PHE A 115 -1.87 -12.90 -2.49
CA PHE A 115 -1.96 -13.98 -1.51
C PHE A 115 -2.53 -15.27 -2.12
N ARG A 116 -3.52 -15.18 -3.02
CA ARG A 116 -4.02 -16.35 -3.76
C ARG A 116 -2.90 -17.04 -4.54
N GLN A 117 -2.07 -16.28 -5.23
CA GLN A 117 -0.90 -16.77 -5.96
C GLN A 117 0.14 -17.38 -5.01
N ALA A 118 0.37 -16.77 -3.83
CA ALA A 118 1.26 -17.31 -2.81
C ALA A 118 0.81 -18.69 -2.30
N VAL A 119 -0.51 -18.92 -2.14
CA VAL A 119 -1.06 -20.24 -1.77
C VAL A 119 -0.74 -21.28 -2.85
N VAL A 120 -0.99 -20.95 -4.12
CA VAL A 120 -0.67 -21.86 -5.24
C VAL A 120 0.83 -22.13 -5.33
N LEU A 121 1.66 -21.12 -5.03
CA LEU A 121 3.11 -21.25 -5.00
C LEU A 121 3.58 -22.18 -3.88
N HIS A 122 2.97 -22.10 -2.69
CA HIS A 122 3.23 -23.00 -1.58
C HIS A 122 2.88 -24.46 -1.94
N ASP A 123 1.71 -24.69 -2.54
CA ASP A 123 1.26 -26.02 -2.93
C ASP A 123 2.15 -26.65 -4.04
N ARG A 124 2.63 -25.85 -5.00
CA ARG A 124 3.41 -26.34 -6.16
C ARG A 124 4.92 -26.33 -5.96
N SER A 125 5.43 -25.51 -5.05
CA SER A 125 6.85 -25.23 -4.90
C SER A 125 7.18 -24.93 -3.42
N SER A 126 6.77 -25.84 -2.54
CA SER A 126 6.96 -25.73 -1.09
C SER A 126 8.42 -25.52 -0.67
N TRP A 127 9.39 -25.97 -1.49
CA TRP A 127 10.81 -25.71 -1.31
C TRP A 127 11.16 -24.22 -1.19
N LEU A 128 10.32 -23.31 -1.72
CA LEU A 128 10.48 -21.86 -1.58
C LEU A 128 10.33 -21.37 -0.13
N PHE A 129 9.67 -22.14 0.72
CA PHE A 129 9.34 -21.81 2.10
C PHE A 129 10.17 -22.60 3.11
N THR A 130 11.20 -23.31 2.64
CA THR A 130 12.08 -24.12 3.49
C THR A 130 13.54 -23.84 3.18
N LYS A 131 14.45 -24.46 3.95
CA LYS A 131 15.89 -24.37 3.73
C LYS A 131 16.34 -24.89 2.36
N GLU A 132 15.51 -25.68 1.66
CA GLU A 132 15.82 -26.21 0.33
C GLU A 132 16.08 -25.09 -0.69
N ILE A 133 15.44 -23.91 -0.53
CA ILE A 133 15.68 -22.74 -1.41
C ILE A 133 17.16 -22.35 -1.50
N LEU A 134 17.97 -22.65 -0.49
CA LEU A 134 19.40 -22.35 -0.49
C LEU A 134 20.20 -23.15 -1.54
N SER A 135 19.63 -24.26 -2.02
CA SER A 135 20.21 -25.10 -3.08
C SER A 135 19.73 -24.72 -4.50
N LYS A 136 18.78 -23.78 -4.60
CA LYS A 136 18.16 -23.37 -5.86
C LYS A 136 18.81 -22.11 -6.41
N THR A 137 18.67 -21.90 -7.69
CA THR A 137 19.13 -20.70 -8.40
C THR A 137 18.03 -19.63 -8.44
N LEU A 138 18.39 -18.40 -8.81
CA LEU A 138 17.41 -17.34 -9.05
C LEU A 138 16.46 -17.70 -10.22
N ASP A 139 16.94 -18.45 -11.21
CA ASP A 139 16.12 -18.85 -12.36
C ASP A 139 15.06 -19.87 -11.94
N ASP A 140 15.39 -20.83 -11.08
CA ASP A 140 14.41 -21.78 -10.50
C ASP A 140 13.28 -21.03 -9.76
N VAL A 141 13.64 -20.02 -8.96
CA VAL A 141 12.66 -19.18 -8.25
C VAL A 141 11.83 -18.36 -9.24
N THR A 142 12.45 -17.83 -10.28
CA THR A 142 11.76 -17.05 -11.32
C THR A 142 10.77 -17.90 -12.10
N GLU A 143 11.14 -19.15 -12.42
CA GLU A 143 10.26 -20.12 -13.07
C GLU A 143 9.05 -20.45 -12.18
N ALA A 144 9.28 -20.75 -10.90
CA ALA A 144 8.20 -21.03 -9.94
C ALA A 144 7.23 -19.84 -9.80
N MET A 145 7.75 -18.61 -9.70
CA MET A 145 6.94 -17.39 -9.65
C MET A 145 6.17 -17.15 -10.96
N SER A 146 6.79 -17.42 -12.11
CA SER A 146 6.15 -17.28 -13.42
C SER A 146 4.99 -18.28 -13.58
N ALA A 147 5.17 -19.52 -13.11
CA ALA A 147 4.20 -20.60 -13.21
C ALA A 147 2.89 -20.35 -12.46
N VAL A 148 2.86 -19.40 -11.51
CA VAL A 148 1.65 -19.01 -10.77
C VAL A 148 1.04 -17.68 -11.21
N GLY A 149 1.64 -17.02 -12.21
CA GLY A 149 1.06 -15.84 -12.87
C GLY A 149 1.36 -14.50 -12.22
N PHE A 150 2.48 -14.35 -11.49
CA PHE A 150 2.92 -13.03 -11.05
C PHE A 150 3.18 -12.12 -12.26
N ILE A 151 2.70 -10.87 -12.21
CA ILE A 151 2.86 -9.88 -13.30
C ILE A 151 4.34 -9.52 -13.52
N HIS A 152 5.12 -9.51 -12.44
CA HIS A 152 6.56 -9.21 -12.46
C HIS A 152 7.34 -10.32 -11.75
N PRO A 153 7.40 -11.53 -12.34
CA PRO A 153 7.87 -12.72 -11.65
C PRO A 153 9.36 -12.61 -11.32
N TRP A 154 10.17 -12.00 -12.19
CA TRP A 154 11.60 -11.78 -11.93
C TRP A 154 11.85 -10.81 -10.77
N GLU A 155 11.08 -9.73 -10.64
CA GLU A 155 11.23 -8.80 -9.50
C GLU A 155 10.85 -9.50 -8.19
N ALA A 156 9.73 -10.23 -8.17
CA ALA A 156 9.29 -11.02 -7.03
C ALA A 156 10.33 -12.08 -6.65
N ALA A 157 10.85 -12.82 -7.64
CA ALA A 157 11.87 -13.84 -7.44
C ALA A 157 13.17 -13.26 -6.90
N ARG A 158 13.67 -12.15 -7.46
CA ARG A 158 14.89 -11.48 -6.99
C ARG A 158 14.75 -11.02 -5.53
N SER A 159 13.61 -10.42 -5.19
CA SER A 159 13.31 -9.98 -3.83
C SER A 159 13.20 -11.15 -2.85
N TRP A 160 12.45 -12.19 -3.20
CA TRP A 160 12.30 -13.35 -2.33
C TRP A 160 13.60 -14.13 -2.19
N TYR A 161 14.29 -14.44 -3.30
CA TYR A 161 15.55 -15.16 -3.28
C TYR A 161 16.57 -14.48 -2.35
N GLY A 162 16.81 -13.17 -2.51
CA GLY A 162 17.73 -12.45 -1.62
C GLY A 162 17.28 -12.46 -0.15
N THR A 163 15.99 -12.24 0.09
CA THR A 163 15.38 -12.29 1.44
C THR A 163 15.53 -13.67 2.09
N ALA A 164 15.25 -14.73 1.34
CA ALA A 164 15.27 -16.11 1.81
C ALA A 164 16.69 -16.57 2.11
N GLN A 165 17.70 -16.14 1.32
CA GLN A 165 19.09 -16.42 1.63
C GLN A 165 19.45 -15.93 3.03
N THR A 166 19.09 -14.68 3.38
CA THR A 166 19.30 -14.14 4.73
C THR A 166 18.47 -14.90 5.78
N LEU A 167 17.16 -15.06 5.56
CA LEU A 167 16.25 -15.69 6.51
C LEU A 167 16.69 -17.12 6.87
N PHE A 168 17.03 -17.94 5.87
CA PHE A 168 17.38 -19.34 6.10
C PHE A 168 18.83 -19.56 6.54
N ARG A 169 19.78 -18.73 6.10
CA ARG A 169 21.19 -18.86 6.52
C ARG A 169 21.44 -18.29 7.91
N GLU A 170 20.90 -17.11 8.19
CA GLU A 170 21.23 -16.36 9.41
C GLU A 170 20.22 -16.61 10.54
N TYR A 171 18.93 -16.72 10.18
CA TYR A 171 17.85 -16.93 11.14
C TYR A 171 17.31 -18.37 11.14
N GLY A 172 17.92 -19.27 10.36
CA GLY A 172 17.52 -20.68 10.29
C GLY A 172 16.09 -20.91 9.80
N GLY A 173 15.52 -19.94 9.07
CA GLY A 173 14.15 -20.00 8.59
C GLY A 173 13.09 -19.54 9.59
N ASP A 174 13.48 -18.99 10.74
CA ASP A 174 12.56 -18.51 11.78
C ASP A 174 12.50 -16.97 11.78
N PRO A 175 11.41 -16.36 11.27
CA PRO A 175 11.24 -14.92 11.32
C PRO A 175 11.26 -14.31 12.72
N LEU A 176 10.91 -15.07 13.77
CA LEU A 176 10.86 -14.55 15.13
C LEU A 176 12.25 -14.26 15.69
N LYS A 177 13.27 -15.00 15.25
CA LYS A 177 14.67 -14.68 15.63
C LYS A 177 15.09 -13.30 15.11
N LEU A 178 14.66 -12.93 13.91
CA LEU A 178 14.87 -11.58 13.38
C LEU A 178 14.17 -10.54 14.26
N LEU A 179 12.93 -10.78 14.68
CA LEU A 179 12.18 -9.82 15.50
C LEU A 179 12.81 -9.58 16.87
N ARG A 180 13.54 -10.55 17.42
CA ARG A 180 14.26 -10.40 18.69
C ARG A 180 15.47 -9.46 18.60
N GLU A 181 15.96 -9.18 17.39
CA GLU A 181 17.11 -8.29 17.15
C GLU A 181 16.72 -6.83 16.89
N ILE A 182 15.42 -6.54 16.78
CA ILE A 182 14.92 -5.22 16.39
C ILE A 182 13.87 -4.73 17.39
N GLN A 183 13.84 -3.43 17.62
CA GLN A 183 12.86 -2.80 18.51
C GLN A 183 11.92 -1.85 17.76
N SER A 184 12.23 -1.52 16.51
CA SER A 184 11.47 -0.60 15.69
C SER A 184 11.60 -0.90 14.19
N VAL A 185 10.74 -0.27 13.38
CA VAL A 185 10.86 -0.27 11.92
C VAL A 185 12.18 0.38 11.46
N ASP A 186 12.64 1.42 12.17
CA ASP A 186 13.91 2.10 11.87
C ASP A 186 15.11 1.17 12.12
N ASP A 187 15.08 0.35 13.19
CA ASP A 187 16.11 -0.66 13.45
C ASP A 187 16.17 -1.69 12.33
N PHE A 188 15.00 -2.16 11.86
CA PHE A 188 14.94 -3.08 10.73
C PHE A 188 15.49 -2.43 9.45
N MET A 189 15.22 -1.14 9.19
CA MET A 189 15.81 -0.42 8.06
C MET A 189 17.33 -0.28 8.18
N ALA A 190 17.84 -0.03 9.38
CA ALA A 190 19.28 0.04 9.65
C ALA A 190 19.94 -1.34 9.45
N LEU A 191 19.35 -2.40 10.01
CA LEU A 191 19.79 -3.78 9.86
C LEU A 191 19.88 -4.20 8.39
N LYS A 192 18.85 -3.83 7.61
CA LYS A 192 18.76 -4.11 6.17
C LYS A 192 19.85 -3.38 5.35
N ASN A 193 20.32 -2.21 5.80
CA ASN A 193 21.22 -1.32 5.05
C ASN A 193 22.66 -1.27 5.62
N ASN A 194 23.05 -2.20 6.50
CA ASN A 194 24.30 -2.16 7.29
C ASN A 194 25.61 -2.41 6.52
N GLY A 195 25.67 -2.09 5.22
CA GLY A 195 26.89 -2.22 4.41
C GLY A 195 27.24 -3.64 3.93
N ARG A 196 26.56 -4.69 4.41
CA ARG A 196 26.71 -6.08 3.92
C ARG A 196 25.86 -6.40 2.67
N GLY A 197 25.43 -5.37 1.95
CA GLY A 197 24.39 -5.47 0.94
C GLY A 197 22.98 -5.47 1.56
N ASN A 198 21.96 -5.43 0.71
CA ASN A 198 20.57 -5.37 1.14
C ASN A 198 20.08 -6.75 1.61
N ARG A 199 20.05 -6.99 2.93
CA ARG A 199 19.71 -8.29 3.54
C ARG A 199 18.26 -8.74 3.29
N PHE A 200 17.35 -7.80 3.07
CA PHE A 200 15.92 -8.06 2.84
C PHE A 200 15.41 -7.24 1.64
N PRO A 201 15.83 -7.58 0.41
CA PRO A 201 15.50 -6.79 -0.76
C PRO A 201 13.99 -6.83 -1.05
N GLY A 202 13.41 -5.64 -1.26
CA GLY A 202 11.98 -5.44 -1.48
C GLY A 202 11.22 -5.03 -0.21
N TYR A 203 11.71 -5.36 0.98
CA TYR A 203 11.14 -4.83 2.21
C TYR A 203 11.50 -3.35 2.40
N GLY A 204 10.48 -2.50 2.37
CA GLY A 204 10.55 -1.15 2.90
C GLY A 204 9.72 -1.01 4.19
N PRO A 205 9.70 0.19 4.80
CA PRO A 205 9.01 0.44 6.07
C PRO A 205 7.54 0.00 6.07
N LYS A 206 6.82 0.27 4.97
CA LYS A 206 5.42 -0.17 4.79
C LYS A 206 5.26 -1.68 4.89
N LEU A 207 5.98 -2.44 4.06
CA LEU A 207 5.78 -3.90 3.98
C LEU A 207 6.23 -4.59 5.26
N PHE A 208 7.29 -4.07 5.88
CA PHE A 208 7.74 -4.59 7.17
C PHE A 208 6.73 -4.30 8.28
N SER A 209 6.22 -3.06 8.37
CA SER A 209 5.13 -2.70 9.27
C SER A 209 3.91 -3.62 9.09
N LEU A 210 3.52 -3.88 7.84
CA LEU A 210 2.41 -4.75 7.51
C LEU A 210 2.65 -6.20 7.97
N LEU A 211 3.86 -6.73 7.79
CA LEU A 211 4.23 -8.06 8.29
C LEU A 211 4.08 -8.14 9.82
N ILE A 212 4.55 -7.11 10.53
CA ILE A 212 4.41 -7.07 12.00
C ILE A 212 2.93 -7.06 12.41
N LEU A 213 2.08 -6.29 11.73
CA LEU A 213 0.65 -6.31 12.01
C LEU A 213 0.04 -7.70 11.83
N PHE A 214 0.41 -8.43 10.77
CA PHE A 214 -0.07 -9.80 10.58
C PHE A 214 0.37 -10.72 11.72
N TYR A 215 1.58 -10.56 12.25
CA TYR A 215 2.03 -11.34 13.40
C TYR A 215 1.33 -10.93 14.71
N GLN A 216 1.03 -9.65 14.90
CA GLN A 216 0.23 -9.18 16.04
C GLN A 216 -1.19 -9.75 15.99
N GLU A 217 -1.82 -9.84 14.81
CA GLU A 217 -3.13 -10.51 14.61
C GLU A 217 -3.11 -12.00 14.96
N LEU A 218 -1.94 -12.64 14.87
CA LEU A 218 -1.73 -14.03 15.28
C LEU A 218 -1.42 -14.17 16.77
N GLY A 219 -1.29 -13.07 17.52
CA GLY A 219 -0.94 -13.10 18.93
C GLY A 219 0.53 -13.43 19.20
N ILE A 220 1.42 -13.21 18.23
CA ILE A 220 2.86 -13.49 18.37
C ILE A 220 3.50 -12.45 19.31
N PRO A 221 4.04 -12.84 20.49
CA PRO A 221 4.57 -11.90 21.47
C PRO A 221 5.69 -10.99 20.93
N GLU A 222 6.64 -11.54 20.17
CA GLU A 222 7.76 -10.79 19.59
C GLU A 222 7.31 -9.69 18.61
N ALA A 223 6.11 -9.79 18.04
CA ALA A 223 5.57 -8.76 17.17
C ALA A 223 5.07 -7.54 17.95
N PHE A 224 4.69 -7.69 19.22
CA PHE A 224 4.23 -6.58 20.06
C PHE A 224 5.37 -5.73 20.60
N SER A 225 6.61 -6.23 20.62
CA SER A 225 7.78 -5.46 21.04
C SER A 225 8.30 -4.50 19.97
N VAL A 226 7.90 -4.66 18.70
CA VAL A 226 8.34 -3.80 17.60
C VAL A 226 7.49 -2.52 17.55
N LYS A 227 8.14 -1.37 17.67
CA LYS A 227 7.51 -0.05 17.68
C LYS A 227 7.40 0.57 16.29
N GLU A 228 6.52 1.57 16.19
CA GLU A 228 6.29 2.38 14.98
C GLU A 228 5.82 1.60 13.73
N VAL A 229 5.00 0.57 13.95
CA VAL A 229 4.63 -0.44 12.93
C VAL A 229 3.38 -0.11 12.12
N PHE A 230 3.03 1.17 11.95
CA PHE A 230 1.86 1.52 11.14
C PHE A 230 2.19 1.47 9.63
N PRO A 231 1.58 0.59 8.83
CA PRO A 231 1.85 0.52 7.40
C PRO A 231 1.19 1.69 6.67
N VAL A 232 2.00 2.58 6.11
CA VAL A 232 1.52 3.73 5.35
C VAL A 232 1.66 3.48 3.85
N ASP A 233 0.52 3.31 3.18
CA ASP A 233 0.43 3.15 1.74
C ASP A 233 -0.22 4.36 1.07
N LEU A 234 -0.47 4.26 -0.24
CA LEU A 234 -1.13 5.32 -1.00
C LEU A 234 -2.53 5.66 -0.47
N HIS A 235 -3.24 4.68 0.11
CA HIS A 235 -4.60 4.88 0.61
C HIS A 235 -4.55 5.68 1.91
N VAL A 236 -3.66 5.31 2.84
CA VAL A 236 -3.45 6.06 4.08
C VAL A 236 -2.97 7.48 3.77
N GLN A 237 -1.96 7.65 2.93
CA GLN A 237 -1.48 8.98 2.52
C GLN A 237 -2.59 9.83 1.90
N ARG A 238 -3.39 9.24 1.00
CA ARG A 238 -4.53 9.95 0.39
C ARG A 238 -5.55 10.37 1.44
N ILE A 239 -5.88 9.52 2.41
CA ILE A 239 -6.84 9.85 3.48
C ILE A 239 -6.32 11.05 4.28
N PHE A 240 -5.05 11.03 4.69
CA PHE A 240 -4.42 12.12 5.44
C PHE A 240 -4.48 13.45 4.69
N LEU A 241 -4.15 13.45 3.39
CA LEU A 241 -4.24 14.66 2.56
C LEU A 241 -5.71 15.08 2.30
N SER A 242 -6.61 14.12 2.11
CA SER A 242 -8.03 14.39 1.79
C SER A 242 -8.80 14.99 2.97
N LEU A 243 -8.35 14.69 4.18
CA LEU A 243 -8.90 15.20 5.43
C LEU A 243 -8.13 16.40 5.99
N ASP A 244 -7.11 16.88 5.27
CA ASP A 244 -6.21 17.95 5.72
C ASP A 244 -5.55 17.64 7.07
N LEU A 245 -5.27 16.37 7.35
CA LEU A 245 -4.53 15.92 8.55
C LEU A 245 -3.03 16.15 8.41
N ALA A 246 -2.53 16.08 7.17
CA ALA A 246 -1.16 16.41 6.81
C ALA A 246 -1.17 17.49 5.72
N ALA A 247 -0.30 18.48 5.89
CA ALA A 247 -0.06 19.54 4.93
C ALA A 247 1.43 19.67 4.65
N PHE A 248 1.79 20.16 3.48
CA PHE A 248 3.18 20.44 3.09
C PHE A 248 3.28 21.83 2.45
N ASN A 249 4.36 22.56 2.70
CA ASN A 249 4.49 23.97 2.26
C ASN A 249 4.88 24.15 0.78
N THR A 250 5.34 23.08 0.13
CA THR A 250 5.71 23.08 -1.29
C THR A 250 4.54 22.69 -2.20
N ARG A 251 4.73 22.88 -3.52
CA ARG A 251 3.77 22.40 -4.53
C ARG A 251 3.57 20.88 -4.45
N TRP A 252 4.65 20.14 -4.21
CA TRP A 252 4.66 18.68 -4.16
C TRP A 252 5.50 18.14 -3.00
N VAL A 253 5.23 16.90 -2.61
CA VAL A 253 6.01 16.15 -1.62
C VAL A 253 6.27 14.72 -2.13
N ASP A 254 7.48 14.22 -1.89
CA ASP A 254 7.83 12.83 -2.19
C ASP A 254 6.97 11.88 -1.33
N ALA A 255 6.43 10.83 -1.95
CA ALA A 255 5.51 9.93 -1.27
C ALA A 255 6.19 9.02 -0.24
N VAL A 256 7.48 8.72 -0.39
CA VAL A 256 8.24 7.98 0.62
C VAL A 256 8.45 8.87 1.84
N THR A 257 8.87 10.12 1.63
CA THR A 257 9.00 11.10 2.72
C THR A 257 7.66 11.27 3.45
N LEU A 258 6.56 11.52 2.74
CA LEU A 258 5.25 11.68 3.38
C LEU A 258 4.82 10.43 4.15
N ALA A 259 5.09 9.23 3.61
CA ALA A 259 4.77 7.97 4.28
C ALA A 259 5.47 7.83 5.63
N GLU A 260 6.77 8.17 5.69
CA GLU A 260 7.55 8.10 6.92
C GLU A 260 7.06 9.06 7.99
N TYR A 261 6.76 10.31 7.62
CA TYR A 261 6.20 11.28 8.57
C TYR A 261 4.85 10.82 9.10
N ILE A 262 3.95 10.34 8.23
CA ILE A 262 2.66 9.81 8.66
C ILE A 262 2.83 8.59 9.57
N ARG A 263 3.73 7.65 9.24
CA ARG A 263 3.97 6.43 10.02
C ARG A 263 4.34 6.76 11.45
N LYS A 264 5.29 7.67 11.64
CA LYS A 264 5.75 8.09 12.98
C LYS A 264 4.62 8.78 13.74
N GLU A 265 3.93 9.72 13.09
CA GLU A 265 2.87 10.49 13.73
C GLU A 265 1.67 9.63 14.16
N ILE A 266 1.19 8.75 13.28
CA ILE A 266 0.06 7.87 13.61
C ILE A 266 0.45 6.78 14.61
N SER A 267 1.70 6.29 14.59
CA SER A 267 2.17 5.33 15.59
C SER A 267 2.25 5.95 16.97
N SER A 268 2.76 7.19 17.06
CA SER A 268 2.78 7.99 18.29
C SER A 268 1.36 8.25 18.82
N LEU A 269 0.42 8.58 17.93
CA LEU A 269 -1.00 8.69 18.30
C LEU A 269 -1.53 7.36 18.87
N CYS A 270 -1.24 6.22 18.24
CA CYS A 270 -1.71 4.92 18.71
C CYS A 270 -1.16 4.59 20.10
N GLU A 271 0.12 4.84 20.34
CA GLU A 271 0.77 4.61 21.63
C GLU A 271 0.15 5.50 22.73
N ARG A 272 0.03 6.81 22.48
CA ARG A 272 -0.52 7.78 23.45
C ARG A 272 -1.97 7.48 23.81
N GLU A 273 -2.78 7.14 22.81
CA GLU A 273 -4.23 6.92 22.98
C GLU A 273 -4.58 5.44 23.28
N LYS A 274 -3.56 4.57 23.42
CA LYS A 274 -3.72 3.12 23.59
C LYS A 274 -4.63 2.49 22.52
N ILE A 275 -4.54 2.99 21.29
CA ILE A 275 -5.27 2.43 20.15
C ILE A 275 -4.54 1.18 19.68
N TYR A 276 -5.27 0.08 19.54
CA TYR A 276 -4.71 -1.12 18.95
C TYR A 276 -4.46 -0.89 17.46
N VAL A 277 -3.17 -0.81 17.09
CA VAL A 277 -2.69 -0.40 15.76
C VAL A 277 -3.29 -1.24 14.63
N VAL A 278 -3.49 -2.54 14.86
CA VAL A 278 -4.11 -3.48 13.91
C VAL A 278 -5.51 -3.01 13.51
N GLU A 279 -6.37 -2.67 14.47
CA GLU A 279 -7.75 -2.24 14.19
C GLU A 279 -7.78 -0.95 13.38
N LEU A 280 -6.96 0.03 13.75
CA LEU A 280 -6.91 1.30 13.04
C LEU A 280 -6.35 1.12 11.61
N SER A 281 -5.35 0.26 11.44
CA SER A 281 -4.80 -0.08 10.11
C SER A 281 -5.85 -0.70 9.20
N HIS A 282 -6.62 -1.67 9.70
CA HIS A 282 -7.75 -2.26 8.95
C HIS A 282 -8.80 -1.22 8.60
N ALA A 283 -9.22 -0.39 9.57
CA ALA A 283 -10.24 0.63 9.34
C ALA A 283 -9.81 1.62 8.23
N LEU A 284 -8.55 2.07 8.27
CA LEU A 284 -7.98 2.95 7.23
C LEU A 284 -7.84 2.26 5.88
N TRP A 285 -7.40 0.99 5.86
CA TRP A 285 -7.28 0.22 4.64
C TRP A 285 -8.63 0.02 3.96
N PHE A 286 -9.65 -0.42 4.70
CA PHE A 286 -11.01 -0.59 4.18
C PHE A 286 -11.61 0.72 3.67
N LEU A 287 -11.51 1.80 4.46
CA LEU A 287 -11.97 3.13 4.04
C LEU A 287 -11.27 3.56 2.74
N GLY A 288 -9.96 3.38 2.71
CA GLY A 288 -9.09 3.76 1.60
C GLY A 288 -9.35 3.00 0.31
N ASN A 289 -9.53 1.70 0.42
CA ASN A 289 -9.69 0.75 -0.68
C ASN A 289 -11.12 0.73 -1.23
N ARG A 290 -12.13 0.71 -0.34
CA ARG A 290 -13.54 0.55 -0.73
C ARG A 290 -14.25 1.87 -1.03
N LEU A 291 -13.88 2.97 -0.36
CA LEU A 291 -14.58 4.25 -0.49
C LEU A 291 -13.71 5.37 -1.05
N CYS A 292 -12.66 5.76 -0.33
CA CYS A 292 -11.91 7.00 -0.61
C CYS A 292 -11.37 7.07 -2.03
N GLY A 293 -10.89 5.95 -2.60
CA GLY A 293 -10.40 5.91 -3.99
C GLY A 293 -11.46 6.15 -5.07
N ASN A 294 -12.74 5.94 -4.73
CA ASN A 294 -13.87 5.97 -5.66
C ASN A 294 -15.01 6.90 -5.19
N CYS A 295 -14.77 7.76 -4.20
CA CYS A 295 -15.84 8.52 -3.53
C CYS A 295 -16.63 9.42 -4.47
N GLN A 296 -16.04 9.84 -5.59
CA GLN A 296 -16.70 10.61 -6.64
C GLN A 296 -17.76 9.82 -7.42
N ARG A 297 -17.76 8.48 -7.34
CA ARG A 297 -18.71 7.60 -8.07
C ARG A 297 -19.76 6.97 -7.16
N ILE A 298 -19.77 7.31 -5.87
CA ILE A 298 -20.62 6.70 -4.86
C ILE A 298 -21.66 7.74 -4.44
N SER A 299 -22.89 7.64 -4.98
CA SER A 299 -23.95 8.62 -4.75
C SER A 299 -24.36 8.75 -3.28
N ASP A 300 -24.30 7.66 -2.53
CA ASP A 300 -24.63 7.59 -1.10
C ASP A 300 -23.40 7.68 -0.18
N ILE A 301 -22.30 8.31 -0.66
CA ILE A 301 -21.04 8.40 0.09
C ILE A 301 -21.21 9.08 1.46
N ALA A 302 -22.16 10.01 1.60
CA ALA A 302 -22.45 10.66 2.87
C ALA A 302 -22.94 9.69 3.96
N LEU A 303 -23.65 8.62 3.56
CA LEU A 303 -24.13 7.58 4.47
C LEU A 303 -23.07 6.50 4.73
N LYS A 304 -22.13 6.32 3.80
CA LYS A 304 -21.12 5.24 3.85
C LYS A 304 -19.78 5.66 4.46
N CYS A 305 -19.41 6.93 4.38
CA CYS A 305 -18.11 7.41 4.86
C CYS A 305 -18.26 8.07 6.23
N PRO A 306 -17.69 7.50 7.31
CA PRO A 306 -17.78 8.09 8.65
C PRO A 306 -17.05 9.44 8.78
N LEU A 307 -16.18 9.77 7.81
CA LEU A 307 -15.40 11.01 7.77
C LEU A 307 -15.91 11.98 6.69
N TYR A 308 -17.15 11.79 6.19
CA TYR A 308 -17.68 12.57 5.07
C TYR A 308 -17.67 14.08 5.35
N GLY A 309 -18.11 14.49 6.54
CA GLY A 309 -18.22 15.90 6.94
C GLY A 309 -16.87 16.62 7.04
N TRP A 310 -15.77 15.89 7.20
CA TRP A 310 -14.43 16.47 7.39
C TRP A 310 -13.57 16.40 6.13
N CYS A 311 -14.08 15.83 5.04
CA CYS A 311 -13.32 15.60 3.82
C CYS A 311 -13.65 16.64 2.75
N GLY A 312 -12.63 17.31 2.20
CA GLY A 312 -12.78 18.22 1.06
C GLY A 312 -12.90 17.52 -0.32
N GLY A 313 -12.95 16.19 -0.33
CA GLY A 313 -12.83 15.38 -1.55
C GLY A 313 -11.49 14.65 -1.62
N ALA A 314 -11.44 13.58 -2.43
CA ALA A 314 -10.27 12.71 -2.50
C ALA A 314 -9.12 13.42 -3.22
N PHE A 315 -7.96 13.49 -2.57
CA PHE A 315 -6.74 14.02 -3.17
C PHE A 315 -6.36 13.21 -4.42
N ALA A 316 -5.98 13.90 -5.50
CA ALA A 316 -5.67 13.25 -6.77
C ALA A 316 -4.43 12.35 -6.65
N SER A 317 -4.58 11.05 -6.94
CA SER A 317 -3.50 10.06 -6.88
C SER A 317 -2.73 9.89 -8.20
N GLU A 318 -3.05 10.68 -9.23
CA GLU A 318 -2.40 10.58 -10.53
C GLU A 318 -0.90 10.93 -10.47
N PRO A 319 -0.49 12.05 -9.82
CA PRO A 319 0.92 12.36 -9.61
C PRO A 319 1.67 11.25 -8.89
N TYR A 320 1.04 10.64 -7.88
CA TYR A 320 1.61 9.55 -7.11
C TYR A 320 1.95 8.36 -8.01
N ARG A 321 1.01 7.95 -8.88
CA ARG A 321 1.21 6.79 -9.75
C ARG A 321 2.27 7.04 -10.82
N LEU A 322 2.31 8.26 -11.36
CA LEU A 322 3.22 8.61 -12.45
C LEU A 322 4.64 8.92 -11.98
N ARG A 323 4.78 9.53 -10.80
CA ARG A 323 6.05 10.14 -10.36
C ARG A 323 6.46 9.81 -8.93
N GLY A 324 5.62 9.14 -8.15
CA GLY A 324 5.92 8.84 -6.74
C GLY A 324 5.85 10.06 -5.83
N GLU A 325 5.08 11.09 -6.22
CA GLU A 325 4.93 12.34 -5.45
C GLU A 325 3.45 12.72 -5.34
N TRP A 326 3.10 13.49 -4.30
CA TRP A 326 1.80 14.15 -4.21
C TRP A 326 1.94 15.60 -4.66
N ASP A 327 1.07 16.07 -5.55
CA ASP A 327 1.11 17.43 -6.12
C ASP A 327 -0.25 18.13 -5.93
N LYS A 328 -0.26 19.25 -5.21
CA LYS A 328 -1.50 20.01 -4.92
C LYS A 328 -2.15 20.62 -6.16
N SER A 329 -1.37 20.86 -7.22
CA SER A 329 -1.89 21.46 -8.46
C SER A 329 -2.92 20.57 -9.19
N TYR A 330 -2.99 19.28 -8.85
CA TYR A 330 -4.00 18.36 -9.41
C TYR A 330 -5.34 18.42 -8.67
N GLY A 331 -5.43 19.18 -7.57
CA GLY A 331 -6.67 19.40 -6.82
C GLY A 331 -7.26 18.15 -6.17
N ARG A 332 -8.56 18.23 -5.87
CA ARG A 332 -9.34 17.18 -5.21
C ARG A 332 -10.48 16.74 -6.11
N LYS A 333 -10.81 15.45 -6.06
CA LYS A 333 -12.00 14.89 -6.71
C LYS A 333 -13.23 15.17 -5.83
N GLN A 334 -14.26 15.77 -6.41
CA GLN A 334 -15.52 16.04 -5.74
C GLN A 334 -16.18 14.73 -5.26
N LYS A 335 -16.78 14.76 -4.06
CA LYS A 335 -17.46 13.60 -3.46
C LYS A 335 -18.84 13.43 -4.10
N GLY A 336 -19.27 12.19 -4.32
CA GLY A 336 -20.66 11.85 -4.61
C GLY A 336 -21.25 12.37 -5.92
N LEU A 337 -20.43 12.61 -6.95
CA LEU A 337 -20.96 12.96 -8.27
C LEU A 337 -21.83 11.82 -8.79
N SER A 338 -23.08 12.14 -9.15
CA SER A 338 -23.95 11.17 -9.84
C SER A 338 -23.35 10.90 -11.22
N PRO A 339 -23.27 9.64 -11.69
CA PRO A 339 -22.88 9.32 -13.06
C PRO A 339 -23.71 10.05 -14.13
N ASN A 340 -24.93 10.50 -13.77
CA ASN A 340 -25.85 11.22 -14.65
C ASN A 340 -25.73 12.75 -14.58
N GLN A 341 -24.85 13.31 -13.74
CA GLN A 341 -24.54 14.74 -13.71
C GLN A 341 -23.34 15.08 -14.63
N LYS A 342 -23.34 14.55 -15.86
CA LYS A 342 -22.46 15.06 -16.93
C LYS A 342 -23.00 16.39 -17.43
N GLY A 343 -22.76 17.45 -16.65
CA GLY A 343 -23.08 18.83 -16.98
C GLY A 343 -21.91 19.79 -16.78
N PHE A 344 -20.66 19.30 -16.93
CA PHE A 344 -19.48 20.16 -16.93
C PHE A 344 -18.65 19.91 -18.19
N SER A 345 -18.88 20.78 -19.17
CA SER A 345 -17.97 21.10 -20.26
C SER A 345 -16.74 21.80 -19.69
N PHE A 346 -15.58 21.15 -19.74
CA PHE A 346 -14.31 21.86 -19.66
C PHE A 346 -13.98 22.36 -21.07
N LEU A 347 -14.33 23.62 -21.35
CA LEU A 347 -13.69 24.42 -22.39
C LEU A 347 -13.56 25.84 -21.85
N PRO A 348 -12.34 26.39 -21.76
CA PRO A 348 -12.10 27.78 -22.06
C PRO A 348 -11.73 27.87 -23.55
N GLU A 349 -12.70 28.17 -24.40
CA GLU A 349 -12.43 28.99 -25.59
C GLU A 349 -12.16 30.41 -25.04
N THR A 350 -11.05 31.07 -25.33
CA THR A 350 -10.81 31.72 -26.62
C THR A 350 -9.32 32.03 -26.78
N PHE A 351 -8.73 31.65 -27.92
CA PHE A 351 -7.66 32.42 -28.56
C PHE A 351 -8.03 32.53 -30.04
N GLY A 352 -8.16 33.77 -30.50
CA GLY A 352 -8.85 34.16 -31.73
C GLY A 352 -8.13 33.77 -33.02
N LEU A 353 -8.94 33.61 -34.06
CA LEU A 353 -8.51 33.69 -35.45
C LEU A 353 -8.99 35.01 -36.02
N LYS A 354 -8.02 35.72 -36.58
CA LYS A 354 -8.17 37.00 -37.29
C LYS A 354 -9.09 36.86 -38.49
N GLU A 355 -9.89 37.89 -38.70
CA GLU A 355 -10.53 38.21 -39.97
C GLU A 355 -9.50 38.23 -41.11
N LYS A 356 -9.88 37.65 -42.24
CA LYS A 356 -9.43 38.10 -43.55
C LYS A 356 -10.65 38.20 -44.45
N GLU A 357 -10.93 39.44 -44.81
CA GLU A 357 -11.82 39.86 -45.89
C GLU A 357 -11.44 39.17 -47.21
N SER A 358 -12.41 38.60 -47.90
CA SER A 358 -12.81 38.92 -49.29
C SER A 358 -14.05 38.12 -49.66
#